data_AF-A0A9E2JVQ8-F1
#
_entry.id   AF-A0A9E2JVQ8-F1
#
_cell.length_a   1.000
_cell.length_b   1.000
_cell.length_c   1.000
_cell.angle_alpha   90.00
_cell.angle_beta   90.00
_cell.angle_gamma   90.00
#
_symmetry.space_group_name_H-M   'P 1'
#
loop_
_entity.id
_entity.type
_entity.pdbx_description
1 polymer ?
#
loop_
_entity_poly.entity_id
_entity_poly.type
_entity_poly.pdbx_seq_one_letter_code
_entity_poly.pdbx_strand_id
1 'polypeptide(L)' 'MLIALKTRISEIENEIRRASSLADSSARGELLEDLERHVEELEARGGMVPRSALVLLRPGDDDAAEDLFDNMPV' A
#
# COMPACT_ATOMS: atom_id res chain seq x y z
N MET A 1 -11.04 5.39 -15.35
CA MET A 1 -11.00 6.05 -14.03
C MET A 1 -10.51 5.11 -12.93
N LEU A 2 -11.15 3.96 -12.69
CA LEU A 2 -10.68 2.97 -11.70
C LEU A 2 -9.27 2.42 -11.95
N ILE A 3 -8.89 2.23 -13.22
CA ILE A 3 -7.53 1.78 -13.59
C ILE A 3 -6.48 2.79 -13.13
N ALA A 4 -6.75 4.09 -13.32
CA ALA A 4 -5.83 5.15 -12.90
C ALA A 4 -5.67 5.20 -11.37
N LEU A 5 -6.76 4.99 -10.61
CA LEU A 5 -6.71 4.88 -9.16
C LEU A 5 -5.88 3.69 -8.69
N LYS A 6 -6.05 2.52 -9.33
CA LYS A 6 -5.24 1.34 -9.03
C LYS A 6 -3.75 1.56 -9.33
N THR A 7 -3.44 2.19 -10.47
CA THR A 7 -2.06 2.57 -10.81
C THR A 7 -1.48 3.51 -9.76
N ARG A 8 -2.24 4.52 -9.34
CA ARG A 8 -1.79 5.48 -8.33
C ARG A 8 -1.53 4.82 -6.98
N ILE A 9 -2.41 3.93 -6.53
CA ILE A 9 -2.21 3.12 -5.32
C ILE A 9 -0.88 2.37 -5.40
N SER A 10 -0.60 1.67 -6.52
CA SER A 10 0.66 0.94 -6.68
C SER A 10 1.91 1.83 -6.74
N GLU A 11 1.80 3.06 -7.23
CA GLU A 11 2.88 4.04 -7.15
C GLU A 11 3.17 4.45 -5.70
N ILE A 12 2.11 4.75 -4.94
CA ILE A 12 2.22 5.12 -3.51
C ILE A 12 2.83 3.97 -2.71
N GLU A 13 2.42 2.71 -2.97
CA GLU A 13 3.05 1.52 -2.35
C GLU A 13 4.57 1.46 -2.59
N ASN A 14 5.01 1.81 -3.81
CA ASN A 14 6.44 1.88 -4.13
C ASN A 14 7.16 3.02 -3.41
N GLU A 15 6.51 4.18 -3.29
CA GLU A 15 7.03 5.32 -2.55
C GLU A 15 7.16 5.01 -1.06
N ILE A 16 6.17 4.35 -0.45
CA ILE A 16 6.22 3.89 0.95
C ILE A 16 7.40 2.95 1.18
N ARG A 17 7.62 1.99 0.27
CA ARG A 17 8.78 1.09 0.35
C ARG A 17 10.10 1.85 0.28
N ARG A 18 10.20 2.85 -0.60
CA ARG A 18 11.39 3.71 -0.70
C ARG A 18 11.60 4.55 0.56
N ALA A 19 10.57 5.22 1.06
CA ALA A 19 10.63 6.01 2.30
C ALA A 19 11.04 5.13 3.50
N SER A 20 10.52 3.91 3.58
CA SER A 20 10.91 2.93 4.60
C SER A 20 12.39 2.54 4.49
N SER A 21 12.89 2.32 3.27
CA SER A 21 14.31 2.03 3.02
C SER A 21 15.24 3.20 3.36
N LEU A 22 14.74 4.44 3.24
CA LEU A 22 15.47 5.66 3.59
C LEU A 22 15.33 6.06 5.06
N ALA A 23 14.59 5.27 5.86
CA ALA A 23 14.22 5.58 7.25
C ALA A 23 13.52 6.94 7.42
N ASP A 24 12.89 7.46 6.36
CA ASP A 24 12.14 8.72 6.40
C ASP A 24 10.73 8.46 6.93
N SER A 25 10.60 8.57 8.24
CA SER A 25 9.34 8.30 8.95
C SER A 25 8.27 9.35 8.68
N SER A 26 8.65 10.59 8.35
CA SER A 26 7.70 11.67 8.05
C SER A 26 7.09 11.44 6.67
N ALA A 27 7.94 11.24 5.65
CA ALA A 27 7.48 10.95 4.30
C ALA A 27 6.65 9.66 4.27
N ARG A 28 7.06 8.63 5.03
CA ARG A 28 6.29 7.39 5.14
C ARG A 28 4.89 7.62 5.72
N GLY A 29 4.75 8.47 6.74
CA GLY A 29 3.45 8.81 7.34
C GLY A 29 2.53 9.50 6.33
N GLU A 30 3.02 10.54 5.66
CA GLU A 30 2.26 11.28 4.63
C GLU A 30 1.80 10.36 3.48
N LEU A 31 2.65 9.44 3.05
CA LEU A 31 2.33 8.49 2.00
C LEU A 31 1.29 7.45 2.43
N LEU A 32 1.26 7.04 3.71
CA LEU A 32 0.23 6.16 4.23
C LEU A 32 -1.14 6.85 4.27
N GLU A 33 -1.19 8.13 4.65
CA GLU A 33 -2.44 8.92 4.58
C GLU A 33 -2.91 9.12 3.13
N ASP A 34 -1.98 9.32 2.18
CA ASP A 34 -2.33 9.41 0.76
C ASP A 34 -2.85 8.07 0.23
N LEU A 35 -2.24 6.95 0.65
CA LEU A 35 -2.70 5.60 0.32
C LEU A 35 -4.12 5.35 0.83
N GLU A 36 -4.43 5.70 2.08
CA GLU A 36 -5.75 5.54 2.69
C GLU A 36 -6.84 6.26 1.88
N ARG A 37 -6.60 7.53 1.56
CA ARG A 37 -7.53 8.35 0.77
C ARG A 37 -7.83 7.75 -0.61
N HIS A 38 -6.81 7.27 -1.30
CA HIS A 38 -6.97 6.68 -2.64
C HIS A 38 -7.65 5.30 -2.58
N VAL A 39 -7.42 4.54 -1.52
CA VAL A 39 -8.12 3.28 -1.24
C VAL A 39 -9.61 3.56 -1.01
N GLU A 40 -9.96 4.50 -0.13
CA GLU A 40 -11.35 4.91 0.11
C GLU A 40 -12.04 5.42 -1.17
N GLU A 41 -11.34 6.23 -1.98
CA GLU A 41 -11.87 6.70 -3.27
C GLU A 41 -12.11 5.54 -4.25
N LEU A 42 -11.22 4.54 -4.24
CA LEU A 42 -11.39 3.34 -5.07
C LEU A 42 -12.61 2.53 -4.62
N GLU A 43 -12.80 2.33 -3.31
CA GLU A 43 -13.96 1.63 -2.73
C GLU A 43 -15.27 2.37 -2.99
N ALA A 44 -15.30 3.68 -2.76
CA ALA A 44 -16.47 4.52 -2.99
C ALA A 44 -16.95 4.47 -4.45
N ARG A 45 -16.03 4.20 -5.38
CA ARG A 45 -16.32 4.02 -6.82
C ARG A 45 -16.61 2.57 -7.20
N GLY A 46 -16.72 1.65 -6.23
CA GLY A 46 -16.99 0.23 -6.43
C GLY A 46 -15.78 -0.57 -6.93
N GLY A 47 -14.57 -0.01 -6.80
CA GLY A 47 -13.33 -0.69 -7.17
C GLY A 47 -12.84 -1.62 -6.06
N MET A 48 -12.39 -2.81 -6.45
CA MET A 48 -11.72 -3.73 -5.52
C MET A 48 -10.34 -3.19 -5.13
N VAL A 49 -10.11 -3.03 -3.83
CA VAL A 49 -8.85 -2.59 -3.24
C VAL A 49 -7.81 -3.72 -3.28
N PRO A 50 -6.55 -3.42 -3.65
CA PRO A 50 -5.46 -4.39 -3.54
C PRO A 50 -5.19 -4.80 -2.08
N ARG A 51 -5.05 -6.10 -1.81
CA ARG A 51 -4.71 -6.61 -0.47
C ARG A 51 -3.39 -6.04 0.05
N SER A 52 -2.42 -5.82 -0.83
CA SER A 52 -1.13 -5.19 -0.50
C SER A 52 -1.29 -3.81 0.12
N ALA A 53 -2.24 -2.99 -0.37
CA ALA A 53 -2.52 -1.67 0.17
C ALA A 53 -3.16 -1.75 1.56
N LEU A 54 -4.06 -2.72 1.77
CA LEU A 54 -4.69 -2.96 3.06
C LEU A 54 -3.67 -3.38 4.13
N VAL A 55 -2.71 -4.25 3.78
CA VAL A 55 -1.64 -4.68 4.70
C VAL A 55 -0.77 -3.50 5.15
N LEU A 56 -0.51 -2.54 4.25
CA LEU A 56 0.25 -1.34 4.60
C LEU A 56 -0.50 -0.40 5.53
N LEU A 57 -1.82 -0.24 5.34
CA LEU A 57 -2.67 0.62 6.16
C LEU A 57 -3.01 0.01 7.52
N ARG A 58 -3.13 -1.32 7.58
CA ARG A 58 -3.50 -2.06 8.80
C ARG A 58 -2.53 -3.20 9.04
N PRO A 59 -1.30 -2.90 9.50
CA PRO A 59 -0.25 -3.91 9.71
C PRO A 59 -0.49 -4.88 10.89
N GLY A 60 -1.75 -5.11 11.28
CA GLY A 60 -2.14 -6.01 12.37
C GLY A 60 -3.52 -6.65 12.24
N ASP A 61 -4.27 -6.41 11.16
CA ASP A 61 -5.54 -7.08 10.88
C ASP A 61 -5.36 -8.40 10.09
N ASP A 62 -4.13 -8.71 9.69
CA ASP A 62 -3.78 -9.88 8.88
C ASP A 62 -2.66 -10.67 9.60
N ASP A 63 -3.01 -11.34 10.71
CA ASP A 63 -2.23 -12.41 11.36
C ASP A 63 -2.03 -13.64 10.42
N ALA A 64 -2.15 -13.45 9.10
CA ALA A 64 -2.10 -14.47 8.06
C ALA A 64 -1.43 -13.96 6.76
N ALA A 65 -0.44 -13.07 6.87
CA ALA A 65 0.50 -12.76 5.78
C ALA A 65 1.73 -13.69 5.85
N GLU A 66 1.50 -15.00 5.86
CA GLU A 66 2.51 -15.94 5.32
C GLU A 66 2.62 -15.68 3.80
N ASP A 67 3.83 -15.77 3.26
CA ASP A 67 4.17 -15.76 1.82
C ASP A 67 4.40 -14.44 1.05
N LEU A 68 5.10 -13.45 1.62
CA LEU A 68 5.63 -12.33 0.81
C LEU A 68 7.13 -12.03 0.96
N PHE A 69 7.90 -12.95 1.55
CA PHE A 69 9.37 -12.90 1.57
C PHE A 69 10.05 -14.07 0.81
N ASP A 70 9.31 -14.88 0.05
CA ASP A 70 9.85 -16.10 -0.56
C ASP A 70 10.50 -15.88 -1.94
N ASN A 71 11.20 -14.74 -2.14
CA ASN A 71 11.95 -14.52 -3.38
C ASN A 71 13.27 -13.78 -3.18
N MET A 72 14.11 -14.26 -2.25
CA MET A 72 15.55 -14.05 -2.32
C MET A 72 16.22 -15.36 -2.76
N PRO A 73 16.82 -15.45 -3.96
CA PRO A 73 17.65 -16.58 -4.30
C PRO A 73 18.97 -16.51 -3.49
N VAL A 74 19.34 -17.66 -2.91
CA VAL A 74 20.64 -17.96 -2.26
C VAL A 74 21.84 -17.79 -3.18
#